data_AF-A0A9E4MN95-F1
#
_entry.id   AF-A0A9E4MN95-F1
#
_cell.length_a   1.000
_cell.length_b   1.000
_cell.length_c   1.000
_cell.angle_alpha   90.00
_cell.angle_beta   90.00
_cell.angle_gamma   90.00
#
_symmetry.space_group_name_H-M   'P 1'
#
loop_
_entity.id
_entity.type
_entity.pdbx_description
1 polymer ?
#
loop_
_entity_poly.entity_id
_entity_poly.type
_entity_poly.pdbx_seq_one_letter_code
_entity_poly.pdbx_strand_id
1 'polypeptide(L)'
;MATRESPRTNFAHLEQHDEQLVRLGMLAERYFADDPNTALLKLRQLAELLAQLVAAKVGLYTSREEAQYDLLRRLQDQGSRS
;
A
#
# COMPACT_ATOMS: atom_id res chain seq x y z
N MET A 1 25.55 -13.10 11.21
CA MET A 1 24.60 -12.26 10.44
C MET A 1 23.50 -13.17 9.95
N ALA A 2 22.30 -13.10 10.52
CA ALA A 2 21.17 -13.89 10.01
C ALA A 2 20.65 -13.21 8.73
N THR A 3 20.71 -13.90 7.60
CA THR A 3 20.00 -13.50 6.38
C THR A 3 18.51 -13.54 6.69
N ARG A 4 17.86 -12.38 6.78
CA ARG A 4 16.39 -12.31 6.76
C ARG A 4 15.95 -12.89 5.42
N GLU A 5 15.33 -14.08 5.45
CA GLU A 5 14.71 -14.65 4.26
C GLU A 5 13.51 -13.78 3.89
N SER A 6 13.55 -13.15 2.72
CA SER A 6 12.39 -12.39 2.23
C SER A 6 11.22 -13.34 1.97
N PRO A 7 9.98 -12.93 2.32
CA PRO A 7 8.81 -13.74 2.11
C PRO A 7 8.64 -14.05 0.62
N ARG A 8 8.27 -15.30 0.29
CA ARG A 8 7.96 -15.70 -1.09
C ARG A 8 6.61 -15.13 -1.51
N THR A 9 6.62 -13.88 -1.97
CA THR A 9 5.46 -13.15 -2.48
C THR A 9 5.91 -12.15 -3.54
N ASN A 10 5.05 -11.87 -4.53
CA ASN A 10 5.27 -10.82 -5.52
C ASN A 10 5.48 -9.42 -4.91
N PHE A 11 5.12 -9.23 -3.63
CA PHE A 11 5.22 -7.97 -2.91
C PHE A 11 6.41 -7.87 -1.95
N ALA A 12 7.36 -8.82 -1.98
CA ALA A 12 8.47 -8.89 -1.04
C ALA A 12 9.35 -7.62 -1.05
N HIS A 13 9.46 -6.96 -2.20
CA HIS A 13 10.22 -5.71 -2.33
C HIS A 13 9.68 -4.56 -1.47
N LEU A 14 8.42 -4.64 -1.00
CA LEU A 14 7.81 -3.62 -0.13
C LEU A 14 8.28 -3.72 1.33
N GLU A 15 9.03 -4.76 1.73
CA GLU A 15 9.59 -4.88 3.09
C GLU A 15 10.44 -3.67 3.47
N GLN A 16 11.14 -3.07 2.50
CA GLN A 16 11.96 -1.87 2.73
C GLN A 16 11.15 -0.61 3.02
N HIS A 17 9.84 -0.64 2.77
CA HIS A 17 8.95 0.50 2.93
C HIS A 17 8.02 0.33 4.13
N ASP A 18 7.33 -0.81 4.22
CA ASP A 18 6.39 -1.11 5.30
C ASP A 18 5.99 -2.60 5.29
N GLU A 19 6.09 -3.27 6.44
CA GLU A 19 5.73 -4.71 6.58
C GLU A 19 4.23 -4.97 6.30
N GLN A 20 3.36 -4.02 6.60
CA GLN A 20 1.92 -4.13 6.37
C GLN A 20 1.57 -4.09 4.88
N LEU A 21 2.36 -3.40 4.05
CA LEU A 21 2.22 -3.45 2.59
C LEU A 21 2.50 -4.87 2.06
N VAL A 22 3.55 -5.51 2.54
CA VAL A 22 3.91 -6.89 2.17
C VAL A 22 2.81 -7.85 2.58
N ARG A 23 2.27 -7.69 3.80
CA ARG A 23 1.18 -8.53 4.31
C ARG A 23 -0.09 -8.40 3.47
N LEU A 24 -0.50 -7.17 3.14
CA LEU A 24 -1.69 -6.96 2.30
C LEU A 24 -1.50 -7.52 0.89
N GLY A 25 -0.31 -7.33 0.31
CA GLY A 25 0.04 -7.86 -1.01
C GLY A 25 0.06 -9.39 -1.05
N MET A 26 0.69 -10.03 -0.07
CA MET A 26 0.69 -11.50 0.06
C MET A 26 -0.73 -12.06 0.19
N LEU A 27 -1.60 -11.40 0.97
CA LEU A 27 -3.00 -11.81 1.08
C LEU A 27 -3.72 -11.63 -0.26
N ALA A 28 -3.55 -10.49 -0.94
CA ALA A 28 -4.13 -10.26 -2.26
C ALA A 28 -3.71 -11.33 -3.28
N GLU A 29 -2.42 -11.64 -3.32
CA GLU A 29 -1.83 -12.66 -4.18
C GLU A 29 -2.43 -14.05 -3.89
N ARG A 30 -2.54 -14.42 -2.62
CA ARG A 30 -3.16 -15.70 -2.21
C ARG A 30 -4.63 -15.78 -2.61
N TYR A 31 -5.41 -14.73 -2.31
CA TYR A 31 -6.84 -14.74 -2.60
C TYR A 31 -7.16 -14.56 -4.08
N PHE A 32 -6.21 -14.15 -4.92
CA PHE A 32 -6.46 -13.93 -6.35
C PHE A 32 -7.09 -15.15 -7.05
N ALA A 33 -6.63 -16.36 -6.72
CA ALA A 33 -7.16 -17.60 -7.28
C ALA A 33 -8.42 -18.11 -6.56
N ASP A 34 -8.46 -17.95 -5.23
CA ASP A 34 -9.49 -18.59 -4.38
C ASP A 34 -10.75 -17.72 -4.18
N ASP A 35 -10.58 -16.41 -4.03
CA ASP A 35 -11.64 -15.43 -3.81
C ASP A 35 -11.22 -14.05 -4.38
N PRO A 36 -11.51 -13.80 -5.67
CA PRO A 36 -11.16 -12.55 -6.33
C PRO A 36 -11.74 -11.30 -5.65
N ASN A 37 -12.90 -11.41 -4.99
CA ASN A 37 -13.50 -10.27 -4.29
C ASN A 37 -12.67 -9.89 -3.06
N THR A 38 -12.23 -10.87 -2.28
CA THR A 38 -11.31 -10.64 -1.16
C THR A 38 -9.97 -10.14 -1.67
N ALA A 39 -9.45 -10.66 -2.78
CA ALA A 39 -8.22 -10.17 -3.39
C ALA A 39 -8.30 -8.68 -3.75
N LEU A 40 -9.38 -8.26 -4.41
CA LEU A 40 -9.63 -6.85 -4.75
C LEU A 40 -9.73 -5.97 -3.50
N LEU A 41 -10.39 -6.46 -2.44
CA LEU A 41 -10.45 -5.74 -1.16
C LEU A 41 -9.05 -5.56 -0.55
N LYS A 42 -8.18 -6.57 -0.62
CA LYS A 42 -6.79 -6.48 -0.14
C LYS A 42 -5.95 -5.51 -0.98
N LEU A 43 -6.11 -5.52 -2.30
CA LEU A 43 -5.44 -4.56 -3.19
C LEU A 43 -5.89 -3.12 -2.90
N ARG A 44 -7.18 -2.91 -2.63
CA ARG A 44 -7.68 -1.60 -2.21
C ARG A 44 -7.01 -1.14 -0.91
N GLN A 45 -7.00 -1.99 0.12
CA GLN A 45 -6.33 -1.70 1.39
C GLN A 45 -4.83 -1.39 1.21
N LEU A 46 -4.16 -2.14 0.32
CA LEU A 46 -2.75 -1.91 -0.02
C LEU A 46 -2.55 -0.53 -0.67
N ALA A 47 -3.39 -0.17 -1.64
CA ALA A 47 -3.32 1.12 -2.31
C ALA A 47 -3.63 2.29 -1.36
N GLU A 48 -4.60 2.13 -0.46
CA GLU A 48 -4.92 3.12 0.59
C GLU A 48 -3.71 3.37 1.49
N LEU A 49 -3.10 2.30 2.02
CA LEU A 49 -1.92 2.40 2.87
C LEU A 49 -0.74 3.02 2.14
N LEU A 50 -0.50 2.63 0.88
CA LEU A 50 0.58 3.20 0.07
C LEU A 50 0.40 4.71 -0.12
N ALA A 51 -0.81 5.17 -0.45
CA ALA A 51 -1.10 6.60 -0.59
C ALA A 51 -0.90 7.36 0.73
N GLN A 52 -1.31 6.77 1.86
CA GLN A 52 -1.10 7.36 3.18
C GLN A 52 0.39 7.49 3.52
N LEU A 53 1.20 6.46 3.24
CA LEU A 53 2.65 6.49 3.45
C LEU A 53 3.35 7.52 2.56
N VAL A 54 2.92 7.63 1.29
CA VAL A 54 3.43 8.66 0.37
C VAL A 54 3.09 10.05 0.93
N ALA A 55 1.83 10.29 1.30
CA ALA A 55 1.40 11.55 1.89
C ALA A 55 2.16 11.90 3.17
N ALA A 56 2.44 10.92 4.04
CA ALA A 56 3.23 11.12 5.25
C ALA A 56 4.66 11.55 4.91
N LYS A 57 5.29 10.91 3.91
CA LYS A 57 6.64 11.25 3.46
C LYS A 57 6.75 12.65 2.88
N VAL A 58 5.71 13.15 2.21
CA VAL A 58 5.68 14.51 1.64
C VAL A 58 5.06 15.56 2.57
N GLY A 59 4.78 15.21 3.83
CA GLY A 59 4.22 16.15 4.83
C GLY A 59 2.76 16.54 4.60
N LEU A 60 2.02 15.78 3.79
CA LEU A 60 0.62 16.03 3.43
C LEU A 60 -0.36 15.10 4.16
N TYR A 61 0.11 14.24 5.06
CA TYR A 61 -0.78 13.36 5.81
C TYR A 61 -1.58 14.15 6.85
N THR A 62 -2.88 14.28 6.60
CA THR A 62 -3.78 15.01 7.52
C THR A 62 -4.52 14.07 8.46
N SER A 63 -5.23 13.07 7.92
CA SER A 63 -6.07 12.18 8.72
C SER A 63 -6.21 10.81 8.05
N ARG A 64 -6.40 9.78 8.87
CA ARG A 64 -6.73 8.42 8.42
C ARG A 64 -8.16 8.29 7.94
N GLU A 65 -9.04 9.20 8.36
CA GLU A 65 -10.47 9.20 8.01
C GLU A 65 -10.76 9.88 6.66
N GLU A 66 -9.75 10.49 6.04
CA GLU A 66 -9.87 11.08 4.71
C GLU A 66 -10.19 10.00 3.67
N ALA A 67 -11.15 10.27 2.80
CA ALA A 67 -11.49 9.35 1.73
C ALA A 67 -10.28 9.18 0.79
N GLN A 68 -10.01 7.93 0.37
CA GLN A 68 -8.86 7.62 -0.50
C GLN A 68 -8.84 8.48 -1.77
N TYR A 69 -10.00 8.75 -2.36
CA TYR A 69 -10.12 9.58 -3.55
C TYR A 69 -9.60 11.00 -3.33
N ASP A 70 -9.98 11.62 -2.21
CA ASP A 70 -9.55 12.99 -1.86
C ASP A 70 -8.05 13.04 -1.57
N LEU A 71 -7.52 12.03 -0.87
CA LEU A 71 -6.09 11.88 -0.62
C LEU A 71 -5.29 11.78 -1.93
N LEU A 72 -5.74 10.94 -2.87
CA LEU A 72 -5.09 10.76 -4.17
C LEU A 72 -5.15 12.04 -5.01
N ARG A 73 -6.29 12.71 -5.05
CA ARG A 73 -6.45 13.99 -5.75
C ARG A 73 -5.46 15.02 -5.23
N ARG A 74 -5.33 15.16 -3.91
CA ARG A 74 -4.38 16.09 -3.29
C ARG A 74 -2.92 15.74 -3.61
N LEU A 75 -2.57 14.44 -3.58
CA LEU A 75 -1.23 13.99 -3.96
C LEU A 75 -0.91 14.36 -5.41
N GLN A 76 -1.87 14.17 -6.33
CA GLN A 76 -1.72 14.54 -7.74
C GLN A 76 -1.57 16.07 -7.93
N ASP A 77 -2.38 16.86 -7.22
CA ASP A 77 -2.33 18.33 -7.29
C ASP A 77 -0.98 18.90 -6.79
N GLN A 78 -0.27 18.17 -5.92
CA GLN A 78 1.04 18.55 -5.40
C GLN A 78 2.18 18.06 -6.30
N GLY A 79 2.09 16.82 -6.80
CA GLY A 79 3.06 16.27 -7.75
C GLY A 79 3.09 17.01 -9.09
N SER A 80 2.01 17.67 -9.49
CA SER A 80 1.95 18.54 -10.68
C SER A 80 2.54 19.93 -10.48
N ARG A 81 2.88 20.32 -9.24
CA ARG A 81 3.44 21.63 -8.88
C ARG A 81 4.95 21.59 -8.56
N SER A 82 5.58 20.41 -8.51
CA SER A 82 7.04 20.23 -8.46
C SER A 82 7.61 20.01 -9.85
#